data_AF-A0A064C208-F1
#
_entry.id   AF-A0A064C208-F1
#
_cell.length_a   1.000
_cell.length_b   1.000
_cell.length_c   1.000
_cell.angle_alpha   90.00
_cell.angle_beta   90.00
_cell.angle_gamma   90.00
#
_symmetry.space_group_name_H-M   'P 1'
#
loop_
_entity.id
_entity.type
_entity.pdbx_description
1 polymer ?
#
loop_
_entity_poly.entity_id
_entity_poly.type
_entity_poly.pdbx_seq_one_letter_code
_entity_poly.pdbx_strand_id
1 'polypeptide(L)'
;MLKNLKSFLLRGNVIDLAVGVVIASAFGAIVTSLVNDIITPLILNPALKAAKVERIAQLSWHGVGYGNFLSAIINFIFVGTALFFIIKGIEKAQKLTGIKEEKTAEKKPTELEVLQEIKALLEKK
;
A
#
# COMPACT_ATOMS: atom_id res chain seq x y z
N MET A 1 9.93 3.94 35.66
CA MET A 1 9.79 4.41 34.26
C MET A 1 9.86 3.29 33.23
N LEU A 2 10.90 2.44 33.23
CA LEU A 2 11.02 1.29 32.31
C LEU A 2 9.83 0.30 32.36
N LYS A 3 9.28 0.01 33.54
CA LYS A 3 8.07 -0.83 33.67
C LYS A 3 6.82 -0.17 33.04
N ASN A 4 6.67 1.15 33.18
CA ASN A 4 5.54 1.90 32.62
C ASN A 4 5.67 2.07 31.10
N LEU A 5 6.90 2.24 30.59
CA LEU A 5 7.19 2.26 29.16
C LEU A 5 6.93 0.88 28.53
N LYS A 6 7.38 -0.21 29.16
CA LYS A 6 7.08 -1.57 28.72
C LYS A 6 5.57 -1.83 28.71
N SER A 7 4.83 -1.41 29.75
CA SER A 7 3.36 -1.49 29.79
C SER A 7 2.67 -0.67 28.71
N PHE A 8 3.23 0.49 28.34
CA PHE A 8 2.73 1.32 27.24
C PHE A 8 2.97 0.69 25.86
N LEU A 9 4.18 0.20 25.62
CA LEU A 9 4.59 -0.43 24.36
C LEU A 9 3.92 -1.79 24.13
N LEU A 10 3.63 -2.55 25.19
CA LEU A 10 2.95 -3.84 25.11
C LEU A 10 1.43 -3.75 24.99
N ARG A 11 0.86 -2.54 24.85
CA ARG A 11 -0.55 -2.42 24.47
C ARG A 11 -0.70 -2.96 23.04
N GLY A 12 -1.59 -3.93 22.84
CA GLY A 12 -1.84 -4.54 21.53
C GLY A 12 -2.02 -3.50 20.42
N ASN A 13 -2.80 -2.45 20.68
CA ASN A 13 -3.04 -1.36 19.73
C ASN A 13 -1.76 -0.62 19.26
N VAL A 14 -0.70 -0.54 20.08
CA VAL A 14 0.57 0.14 19.71
C VAL A 14 1.46 -0.81 18.90
N ILE A 15 1.49 -2.09 19.26
CA ILE A 15 2.25 -3.11 18.52
C ILE A 15 1.65 -3.32 17.14
N ASP A 16 0.32 -3.48 17.04
CA ASP A 16 -0.36 -3.71 15.77
C ASP A 16 -0.20 -2.50 14.83
N LEU A 17 -0.26 -1.29 15.38
CA LEU A 17 0.03 -0.06 14.64
C LEU A 17 1.49 -0.03 14.15
N ALA A 18 2.46 -0.37 15.01
CA ALA A 18 3.86 -0.38 14.64
C ALA A 18 4.15 -1.40 13.52
N VAL A 19 3.58 -2.60 13.62
CA VAL A 19 3.70 -3.63 12.59
C VAL A 19 3.07 -3.17 11.27
N GLY A 20 1.88 -2.57 11.33
CA GLY A 20 1.21 -2.02 10.15
C GLY A 20 2.04 -0.95 9.43
N VAL A 21 2.64 -0.02 10.18
CA VAL A 21 3.52 1.03 9.62
C VAL A 21 4.77 0.44 8.98
N VAL A 22 5.42 -0.54 9.65
CA VAL A 22 6.62 -1.20 9.11
C VAL A 22 6.30 -1.93 7.81
N ILE A 23 5.23 -2.73 7.78
CA ILE A 23 4.81 -3.47 6.57
C ILE A 23 4.45 -2.49 5.45
N ALA A 24 3.69 -1.43 5.74
CA ALA A 24 3.33 -0.42 4.75
C ALA A 24 4.57 0.27 4.15
N SER A 25 5.57 0.59 4.98
CA SER A 25 6.82 1.21 4.53
C SER A 25 7.65 0.27 3.65
N ALA A 26 7.79 -0.99 4.05
CA ALA A 26 8.53 -2.00 3.30
C ALA A 26 7.85 -2.33 1.97
N PHE A 27 6.52 -2.47 1.97
CA PHE A 27 5.74 -2.68 0.76
C PHE A 27 5.84 -1.49 -0.19
N GLY A 28 5.76 -0.26 0.34
CA GLY A 28 5.97 0.96 -0.44
C GLY A 28 7.34 1.00 -1.12
N ALA A 29 8.40 0.53 -0.45
CA ALA A 29 9.73 0.43 -1.04
C ALA A 29 9.80 -0.56 -2.21
N ILE A 30 9.14 -1.72 -2.08
CA ILE A 30 9.06 -2.73 -3.17
C ILE A 30 8.35 -2.15 -4.40
N VAL A 31 7.21 -1.50 -4.20
CA VAL A 31 6.45 -0.86 -5.29
C VAL A 31 7.28 0.25 -5.94
N THR A 32 7.96 1.06 -5.12
CA THR A 32 8.84 2.12 -5.61
C THR A 32 9.98 1.56 -6.46
N SER A 33 10.63 0.48 -6.03
CA SER A 33 11.69 -0.19 -6.79
C SER A 33 11.17 -0.77 -8.10
N LEU A 34 10.02 -1.45 -8.10
CA LEU A 34 9.41 -1.95 -9.34
C LEU A 34 9.16 -0.81 -10.35
N VAL A 35 8.72 0.35 -9.88
CA VAL A 35 8.43 1.47 -10.78
C VAL A 35 9.71 2.15 -11.27
N ASN A 36 10.64 2.46 -10.37
CA ASN A 36 11.85 3.19 -10.71
C ASN A 36 12.86 2.32 -11.47
N ASP A 37 12.99 1.05 -11.08
CA ASP A 37 14.06 0.17 -11.56
C ASP A 37 13.63 -0.73 -12.72
N ILE A 38 12.32 -0.98 -12.88
CA ILE A 38 11.79 -1.85 -13.94
C ILE A 38 10.91 -1.03 -14.90
N ILE A 39 9.78 -0.49 -14.43
CA ILE A 39 8.80 0.18 -15.32
C ILE A 39 9.41 1.41 -15.99
N THR A 40 10.13 2.25 -15.25
CA THR A 40 10.70 3.49 -15.77
C THR A 40 11.73 3.23 -16.88
N PRO A 41 12.78 2.41 -16.70
CA PRO A 41 13.73 2.14 -17.78
C PRO A 41 13.15 1.35 -18.95
N LEU A 42 12.19 0.44 -18.73
CA LEU A 42 11.63 -0.40 -19.80
C LEU A 42 10.50 0.27 -20.60
N ILE A 43 9.67 1.08 -19.95
CA ILE A 43 8.48 1.68 -20.56
C ILE A 43 8.67 3.19 -20.73
N LEU A 44 9.02 3.88 -19.64
CA LEU A 44 8.99 5.33 -19.59
C LEU A 44 10.14 5.97 -20.36
N ASN A 45 11.37 5.49 -20.18
CA ASN A 45 12.53 6.03 -20.87
C ASN A 45 12.41 5.89 -22.40
N PRO A 46 12.06 4.72 -22.97
CA PRO A 46 11.84 4.60 -24.41
C PRO A 46 10.69 5.48 -24.93
N ALA A 47 9.59 5.59 -24.17
CA ALA A 47 8.48 6.48 -24.53
C ALA A 47 8.90 7.96 -24.54
N LEU A 48 9.70 8.39 -23.57
CA LEU A 48 10.25 9.75 -23.49
C LEU A 48 11.23 10.05 -24.63
N LYS A 49 12.07 9.06 -25.01
CA LYS A 49 12.94 9.15 -26.19
C LYS A 49 12.13 9.29 -27.48
N ALA A 50 11.10 8.46 -27.65
CA ALA A 50 10.21 8.50 -28.82
C ALA A 50 9.47 9.84 -28.94
N ALA A 51 9.09 10.44 -27.81
CA ALA A 51 8.43 11.74 -27.76
C ALA A 51 9.39 12.95 -27.85
N LYS A 52 10.72 12.74 -27.96
CA LYS A 52 11.77 13.79 -27.92
C LYS A 52 11.74 14.66 -26.65
N VAL A 53 11.19 14.15 -25.55
CA VAL A 53 11.07 14.89 -24.28
C VAL A 53 12.02 14.33 -23.21
N GLU A 54 13.21 13.88 -23.61
CA GLU A 54 14.18 13.21 -22.70
C GLU A 54 14.63 14.08 -21.52
N ARG A 55 14.46 15.41 -21.62
CA ARG A 55 14.97 16.39 -20.64
C ARG A 55 13.85 17.17 -19.96
N ILE A 56 12.67 16.57 -19.72
CA ILE A 56 11.57 17.25 -19.00
C ILE A 56 12.06 17.84 -17.67
N ALA A 57 12.90 17.10 -16.95
CA ALA A 57 13.50 17.52 -15.68
C ALA A 57 14.31 18.84 -15.77
N GLN A 58 14.78 19.20 -16.96
CA GLN A 58 15.66 20.35 -17.18
C GLN A 58 14.92 21.57 -17.77
N LEU A 59 13.61 21.46 -17.96
CA LEU A 59 12.79 22.60 -18.32
C LEU A 59 12.84 23.63 -17.18
N SER A 60 13.27 24.83 -17.53
CA SER A 60 13.22 25.99 -16.66
C SER A 60 12.69 27.20 -17.42
N TRP A 61 11.88 28.01 -16.74
CA TRP A 61 11.37 29.27 -17.27
C TRP A 61 11.86 30.40 -16.38
N HIS A 62 12.67 31.31 -16.91
CA HIS A 62 13.20 32.47 -16.18
C HIS A 62 13.82 32.11 -14.80
N GLY A 63 14.60 31.03 -14.74
CA GLY A 63 15.24 30.57 -13.50
C GLY A 63 14.37 29.66 -12.62
N VAL A 64 13.09 29.47 -12.94
CA VAL A 64 12.21 28.52 -12.22
C VAL A 64 12.24 27.15 -12.91
N GLY A 65 12.91 26.18 -12.28
CA GLY A 65 13.02 24.80 -12.76
C GLY A 65 11.78 23.95 -12.46
N TYR A 66 10.70 24.14 -13.21
CA TYR A 66 9.46 23.34 -13.06
C TYR A 66 9.60 21.91 -13.59
N GLY A 67 10.67 21.62 -14.35
CA GLY A 67 10.93 20.30 -14.92
C GLY A 67 10.95 19.18 -13.89
N ASN A 68 11.60 19.38 -12.74
CA ASN A 68 11.64 18.39 -11.67
C ASN A 68 10.27 18.10 -11.07
N PHE A 69 9.45 19.14 -10.90
CA PHE A 69 8.08 18.99 -10.40
C PHE A 69 7.21 18.20 -11.39
N LEU A 70 7.30 18.52 -12.68
CA LEU A 70 6.56 17.80 -13.72
C LEU A 70 7.03 16.34 -13.82
N SER A 71 8.34 16.08 -13.70
CA SER A 71 8.88 14.73 -13.63
C SER A 71 8.34 13.95 -12.42
N ALA A 72 8.19 14.60 -11.27
CA ALA A 72 7.63 13.97 -10.07
C ALA A 72 6.15 13.61 -10.24
N ILE A 73 5.35 14.48 -10.89
CA ILE A 73 3.95 14.18 -11.22
C ILE A 73 3.84 12.98 -12.15
N ILE A 74 4.65 12.96 -13.21
CA ILE A 74 4.68 11.84 -14.17
C ILE A 74 5.01 10.55 -13.41
N ASN A 75 6.09 10.55 -12.61
CA ASN A 75 6.47 9.39 -11.82
C ASN A 75 5.34 8.93 -10.88
N PHE A 76 4.67 9.84 -10.19
CA PHE A 76 3.54 9.52 -9.32
C PHE A 76 2.40 8.82 -10.07
N ILE A 77 2.05 9.27 -11.27
CA ILE A 77 1.03 8.62 -12.11
C ILE A 77 1.46 7.19 -12.48
N PHE A 78 2.73 6.97 -12.81
CA PHE A 78 3.25 5.63 -13.11
C PHE A 78 3.25 4.72 -11.89
N VAL A 79 3.68 5.21 -10.72
CA VAL A 79 3.63 4.45 -9.46
C VAL A 79 2.20 4.06 -9.10
N GLY A 80 1.27 5.02 -9.14
CA GLY A 80 -0.14 4.76 -8.85
C GLY A 80 -0.77 3.77 -9.84
N THR A 81 -0.42 3.88 -11.12
CA THR A 81 -0.90 2.95 -12.16
C THR A 81 -0.33 1.55 -11.97
N ALA A 82 0.97 1.42 -11.69
CA ALA A 82 1.60 0.13 -11.41
C ALA A 82 0.97 -0.53 -10.18
N LEU A 83 0.75 0.23 -9.10
CA LEU A 83 0.09 -0.25 -7.90
C LEU A 83 -1.34 -0.76 -8.20
N PHE A 84 -2.09 -0.02 -9.02
CA PHE A 84 -3.42 -0.46 -9.46
C PHE A 84 -3.38 -1.82 -10.17
N PHE A 85 -2.43 -2.02 -11.09
CA PHE A 85 -2.28 -3.30 -11.79
C PHE A 85 -1.85 -4.44 -10.86
N ILE A 86 -0.97 -4.19 -9.89
CA ILE A 86 -0.55 -5.19 -8.90
C ILE A 86 -1.75 -5.61 -8.05
N ILE A 87 -2.51 -4.66 -7.52
CA ILE A 87 -3.72 -4.94 -6.72
C ILE A 87 -4.73 -5.74 -7.56
N LYS A 88 -4.96 -5.34 -8.81
CA LYS A 88 -5.83 -6.09 -9.74
C LYS A 88 -5.31 -7.49 -10.04
N GLY A 89 -3.99 -7.66 -10.15
CA GLY A 89 -3.35 -8.95 -10.35
C GLY A 89 -3.58 -9.88 -9.16
N ILE A 90 -3.40 -9.37 -7.95
CA ILE A 90 -3.66 -10.10 -6.70
C ILE A 90 -5.16 -10.44 -6.58
N GLU A 91 -6.06 -9.48 -6.79
CA GLU A 91 -7.52 -9.71 -6.79
C GLU A 91 -7.93 -10.80 -7.79
N LYS A 92 -7.33 -10.81 -8.98
CA LYS A 92 -7.59 -11.81 -10.02
C LYS A 92 -7.02 -13.17 -9.65
N ALA A 93 -5.81 -13.21 -9.09
CA ALA A 93 -5.18 -14.45 -8.63
C ALA A 93 -6.00 -15.09 -7.49
N GLN A 94 -6.43 -14.31 -6.50
CA GLN A 94 -7.28 -14.77 -5.40
C GLN A 94 -8.63 -15.33 -5.87
N LYS A 95 -9.24 -14.71 -6.88
CA LYS A 95 -10.47 -15.22 -7.51
C LYS A 95 -10.28 -16.55 -8.24
N LEU A 96 -9.07 -16.79 -8.78
CA LEU A 96 -8.74 -17.99 -9.55
C LEU A 96 -8.25 -19.15 -8.68
N THR A 97 -7.55 -18.86 -7.57
CA THR A 97 -7.02 -19.90 -6.68
C THR A 97 -8.00 -20.32 -5.59
N GLY A 98 -9.17 -19.66 -5.47
CA GLY A 98 -10.17 -19.97 -4.43
C GLY A 98 -9.67 -19.70 -3.00
N ILE A 99 -8.47 -19.16 -2.86
CA ILE A 99 -7.92 -18.70 -1.59
C ILE A 99 -8.66 -17.41 -1.27
N LYS A 100 -9.77 -17.55 -0.54
CA LYS A 100 -10.25 -16.48 0.34
C LYS A 100 -9.08 -16.21 1.28
N GLU A 101 -8.28 -15.19 1.00
CA GLU A 101 -7.54 -14.57 2.07
C GLU A 101 -8.61 -14.12 3.07
N GLU A 102 -8.75 -14.91 4.14
CA GLU A 102 -8.89 -14.35 5.46
C GLU A 102 -7.83 -13.25 5.52
N LYS A 103 -8.22 -12.01 5.17
CA LYS A 103 -7.63 -10.87 5.82
C LYS A 103 -7.87 -11.15 7.30
N THR A 104 -6.86 -11.72 7.96
CA THR A 104 -6.76 -11.86 9.40
C THR A 104 -6.66 -10.45 9.98
N ALA A 105 -7.72 -9.65 9.85
CA ALA A 105 -8.31 -9.20 11.07
C ALA A 105 -9.00 -10.46 11.58
N GLU A 106 -8.48 -11.05 12.66
CA GLU A 106 -9.34 -11.84 13.52
C GLU A 106 -10.66 -11.06 13.61
N LYS A 107 -11.71 -11.51 12.92
CA LYS A 107 -13.06 -11.32 13.44
C LYS A 107 -13.05 -12.14 14.72
N LYS A 108 -12.45 -11.60 15.78
CA LYS A 108 -12.96 -11.87 17.12
C LYS A 108 -14.45 -11.63 16.97
N PRO A 109 -15.30 -12.62 17.28
CA PRO A 109 -16.72 -12.49 17.07
C PRO A 109 -17.11 -11.15 17.69
N THR A 110 -17.71 -10.30 16.85
CA THR A 110 -18.05 -8.95 17.29
C THR A 110 -18.92 -9.13 18.53
N GLU A 111 -18.79 -8.29 19.56
CA GLU A 111 -19.59 -8.46 20.78
C GLU A 111 -21.08 -8.67 20.48
N LEU A 112 -21.57 -8.07 19.39
CA LEU A 112 -22.89 -8.30 18.81
C LEU A 112 -23.17 -9.74 18.36
N GLU A 113 -22.24 -10.41 17.69
CA GLU A 113 -22.36 -11.82 17.28
C GLU A 113 -22.41 -12.74 18.51
N VAL A 114 -21.59 -12.47 19.54
CA VAL A 114 -21.60 -13.23 20.81
C VAL A 114 -22.92 -13.02 21.56
N LEU A 115 -23.43 -11.79 21.62
CA LEU A 115 -24.71 -11.49 22.26
C LEU A 115 -25.90 -12.12 21.52
N GLN A 116 -25.86 -12.19 20.20
CA GLN A 116 -26.86 -12.89 19.40
C GLN A 116 -26.83 -14.40 19.65
N GLU A 117 -25.63 -14.97 19.76
CA GLU A 117 -25.44 -16.38 20.09
C GLU A 117 -25.94 -16.71 21.50
N ILE A 118 -25.67 -15.85 22.49
CA ILE A 118 -26.20 -15.96 23.86
C ILE A 118 -27.73 -15.87 23.87
N LYS A 119 -28.34 -14.92 23.12
CA LYS A 119 -29.79 -14.80 23.01
C LYS A 119 -30.41 -16.06 22.42
N ALA A 120 -29.83 -16.61 21.35
CA ALA A 120 -30.30 -17.84 20.73
C ALA A 120 -30.19 -19.07 21.66
N LEU A 121 -29.13 -19.13 22.48
CA LEU A 121 -28.96 -20.18 23.49
C LEU A 121 -29.96 -20.06 24.65
N LEU A 122 -30.34 -18.84 25.03
CA LEU A 122 -31.36 -18.59 26.06
C LEU A 122 -32.78 -18.90 25.58
N GLU A 123 -33.12 -18.64 24.32
CA GLU A 123 -34.43 -18.99 23.75
C GLU A 123 -34.63 -20.50 23.55
N LYS A 124 -33.53 -21.26 23.49
CA LYS A 124 -33.54 -22.73 23.38
C LYS A 124 -33.70 -23.45 24.72
N LYS A 125 -33.71 -22.72 25.84
CA LYS A 125 -33.73 -23.24 27.20
C LYS A 125 -35.06 -22.95 27.88
#